data_AF-A0A1G2CR28-F1
#
_entry.id   AF-A0A1G2CR28-F1
#
_cell.length_a   1.000
_cell.length_b   1.000
_cell.length_c   1.000
_cell.angle_alpha   90.00
_cell.angle_beta   90.00
_cell.angle_gamma   90.00
#
_symmetry.space_group_name_H-M   'P 1'
#
loop_
_entity.id
_entity.type
_entity.pdbx_description
1 polymer ?
#
loop_
_entity_poly.entity_id
_entity_poly.type
_entity_poly.pdbx_seq_one_letter_code
_entity_poly.pdbx_strand_id
1 'polypeptide(L)'
;MDVKFKEMLIEAEKIRAICRRTNNIGPHAEYMGGMTKYGTKKGFLTGESEEYLSQAAEIAACILEVNYGETIGSVLDSSHERKLDIIKSAKEKVKAKFKSTTECGR
;
A
#
# COMPACT_ATOMS: atom_id res chain seq x y z
N MET A 1 -10.23 -2.78 13.85
CA MET A 1 -10.48 -1.83 12.75
C MET A 1 -11.88 -1.20 12.75
N ASP A 2 -11.98 0.11 12.54
CA ASP A 2 -13.25 0.85 12.28
C ASP A 2 -13.99 0.36 11.02
N VAL A 3 -15.33 0.36 11.04
CA VAL A 3 -16.16 -0.16 9.92
C VAL A 3 -15.95 0.66 8.66
N LYS A 4 -15.93 2.00 8.77
CA LYS A 4 -15.75 2.85 7.59
C LYS A 4 -14.34 2.71 7.02
N PHE A 5 -13.34 2.63 7.89
CA PHE A 5 -11.97 2.38 7.47
C PHE A 5 -11.82 1.03 6.76
N LYS A 6 -12.50 -0.01 7.25
CA LYS A 6 -12.56 -1.33 6.61
C LYS A 6 -13.18 -1.25 5.20
N GLU A 7 -14.32 -0.57 5.04
CA GLU A 7 -14.92 -0.34 3.71
C GLU A 7 -13.96 0.40 2.77
N MET A 8 -13.27 1.41 3.30
CA MET A 8 -12.29 2.16 2.51
C MET A 8 -11.14 1.25 2.06
N LEU A 9 -10.66 0.36 2.92
CA LEU A 9 -9.60 -0.60 2.58
C LEU A 9 -10.06 -1.59 1.48
N ILE A 10 -11.28 -2.12 1.57
CA ILE A 10 -11.86 -2.99 0.53
C ILE A 10 -11.89 -2.27 -0.82
N GLU A 11 -12.29 -1.00 -0.83
CA GLU A 11 -12.31 -0.21 -2.05
C GLU A 11 -10.90 0.08 -2.59
N ALA A 12 -9.93 0.34 -1.70
CA ALA A 12 -8.53 0.47 -2.08
C ALA A 12 -8.01 -0.80 -2.80
N GLU A 13 -8.37 -2.00 -2.32
CA GLU A 13 -7.99 -3.26 -2.97
C GLU A 13 -8.59 -3.39 -4.38
N LYS A 14 -9.84 -2.95 -4.59
CA LYS A 14 -10.45 -2.92 -5.93
C LYS A 14 -9.72 -1.94 -6.84
N ILE A 15 -9.40 -0.75 -6.35
CA ILE A 15 -8.64 0.25 -7.10
C ILE A 15 -7.25 -0.28 -7.43
N ARG A 16 -6.58 -0.98 -6.50
CA ARG A 16 -5.28 -1.64 -6.76
C ARG A 16 -5.38 -2.65 -7.90
N ALA A 17 -6.45 -3.44 -7.97
CA ALA A 17 -6.68 -4.35 -9.10
C ALA A 17 -6.86 -3.61 -10.43
N ILE A 18 -7.43 -2.40 -10.43
CA ILE A 18 -7.48 -1.52 -11.63
C ILE A 18 -6.06 -1.04 -11.96
N CYS A 19 -5.33 -0.52 -10.99
CA CYS A 19 -3.96 -0.04 -11.15
C CYS A 19 -3.03 -1.09 -11.76
N ARG A 20 -3.15 -2.35 -11.35
CA ARG A 20 -2.40 -3.48 -11.91
C ARG A 20 -2.71 -3.69 -13.41
N ARG A 21 -3.97 -3.56 -13.81
CA ARG A 21 -4.38 -3.70 -15.23
C ARG A 21 -3.90 -2.54 -16.10
N THR A 22 -3.87 -1.33 -15.54
CA THR A 22 -3.51 -0.10 -16.28
C THR A 22 -2.04 0.29 -16.11
N ASN A 23 -1.27 -0.48 -15.35
CA ASN A 23 0.10 -0.16 -14.94
C ASN A 23 0.26 1.28 -14.41
N ASN A 24 -0.71 1.74 -13.61
CA ASN A 24 -0.77 3.13 -13.15
C ASN A 24 -1.22 3.18 -11.69
N ILE A 25 -0.33 3.62 -10.80
CA ILE A 25 -0.59 3.75 -9.36
C ILE A 25 -1.43 4.98 -8.97
N GLY A 26 -1.60 5.95 -9.89
CA GLY A 26 -2.21 7.25 -9.60
C GLY A 26 -3.58 7.18 -8.92
N PRO A 27 -4.56 6.41 -9.45
CA PRO A 27 -5.88 6.29 -8.83
C PRO A 27 -5.83 5.76 -7.39
N HIS A 28 -4.93 4.80 -7.11
CA HIS A 28 -4.75 4.25 -5.77
C HIS A 28 -4.15 5.30 -4.83
N ALA A 29 -3.10 6.00 -5.26
CA ALA A 29 -2.46 7.05 -4.48
C ALA A 29 -3.43 8.18 -4.10
N GLU A 30 -4.27 8.62 -5.03
CA GLU A 30 -5.31 9.63 -4.77
C GLU A 30 -6.32 9.14 -3.72
N TYR A 31 -6.82 7.92 -3.89
CA TYR A 31 -7.77 7.32 -2.97
C TYR A 31 -7.19 7.13 -1.56
N MET A 32 -5.95 6.65 -1.46
CA MET A 32 -5.24 6.49 -0.18
C MET A 32 -5.03 7.84 0.51
N GLY A 33 -4.80 8.93 -0.24
CA GLY A 33 -4.76 10.28 0.33
C GLY A 33 -6.06 10.69 1.03
N GLY A 34 -7.22 10.31 0.48
CA GLY A 34 -8.52 10.49 1.12
C GLY A 34 -8.67 9.66 2.40
N MET A 35 -8.22 8.40 2.36
CA MET A 35 -8.21 7.50 3.51
C MET A 35 -7.32 8.01 4.65
N THR A 36 -6.14 8.56 4.33
CA THR A 36 -5.25 9.20 5.32
C THR A 36 -5.94 10.38 5.98
N LYS A 37 -6.54 11.29 5.20
CA LYS A 37 -7.26 12.45 5.75
C LYS A 37 -8.39 12.02 6.69
N TYR A 38 -9.16 11.00 6.30
CA TYR A 38 -10.22 10.44 7.13
C TYR A 38 -9.67 9.83 8.42
N GLY A 39 -8.67 8.94 8.32
CA GLY A 39 -8.06 8.26 9.46
C GLY A 39 -7.41 9.22 10.45
N THR A 40 -6.69 10.24 9.97
CA THR A 40 -6.12 11.30 10.83
C THR A 40 -7.22 12.11 11.52
N LYS A 41 -8.25 12.56 10.79
CA LYS A 41 -9.36 13.33 11.36
C LYS A 41 -10.12 12.56 12.46
N LYS A 42 -10.18 11.23 12.36
CA LYS A 42 -10.84 10.35 13.32
C LYS A 42 -9.93 9.83 14.43
N GLY A 43 -8.62 10.11 14.38
CA GLY A 43 -7.66 9.62 15.37
C GLY A 43 -7.27 8.15 15.19
N PHE A 44 -7.54 7.54 14.03
CA PHE A 44 -7.19 6.15 13.74
C PHE A 44 -5.73 5.98 13.29
N LEU A 45 -5.10 7.02 12.76
CA LEU A 45 -3.73 6.99 12.24
C LEU A 45 -2.72 7.64 13.20
N THR A 46 -2.91 7.45 14.50
CA THR A 46 -2.00 7.92 15.55
C THR A 46 -1.18 6.75 16.08
N GLY A 47 0.14 6.74 15.86
CA GLY A 47 1.05 5.70 16.34
C GLY A 47 0.96 4.38 15.57
N GLU A 48 1.15 3.25 16.25
CA GLU A 48 1.19 1.89 15.69
C GLU A 48 -0.19 1.22 15.66
N SER A 49 -1.19 1.87 15.06
CA SER A 49 -2.53 1.30 14.94
C SER A 49 -2.61 0.24 13.82
N GLU A 50 -3.59 -0.66 13.93
CA GLU A 50 -3.92 -1.63 12.88
C GLU A 50 -4.29 -0.93 11.56
N GLU A 51 -4.98 0.20 11.65
CA GLU A 51 -5.35 1.06 10.53
C GLU A 51 -4.12 1.62 9.81
N TYR A 52 -3.13 2.12 10.57
CA TYR A 52 -1.89 2.63 10.01
C TYR A 52 -1.11 1.52 9.30
N LEU A 53 -0.97 0.36 9.94
CA LEU A 53 -0.30 -0.79 9.35
C LEU A 53 -1.01 -1.25 8.08
N SER A 54 -2.34 -1.35 8.09
CA SER A 54 -3.13 -1.82 6.95
C SER A 54 -3.07 -0.83 5.77
N GLN A 55 -3.10 0.48 6.05
CA GLN A 55 -2.89 1.51 5.03
C GLN A 55 -1.48 1.42 4.42
N ALA A 56 -0.44 1.29 5.24
CA ALA A 56 0.93 1.19 4.75
C ALA A 56 1.15 -0.08 3.91
N ALA A 57 0.57 -1.21 4.34
CA ALA A 57 0.63 -2.47 3.61
C ALA A 57 -0.11 -2.40 2.27
N GLU A 58 -1.25 -1.70 2.19
CA GLU A 58 -2.00 -1.56 0.94
C GLU A 58 -1.28 -0.68 -0.09
N ILE A 59 -0.63 0.40 0.35
CA ILE A 59 0.24 1.20 -0.54
C ILE A 59 1.41 0.35 -1.05
N ALA A 60 2.07 -0.37 -0.14
CA ALA A 60 3.18 -1.26 -0.49
C ALA A 60 2.75 -2.37 -1.47
N ALA A 61 1.56 -2.96 -1.25
CA ALA A 61 0.99 -3.94 -2.15
C ALA A 61 0.78 -3.36 -3.55
N CYS A 62 0.20 -2.16 -3.68
CA CYS A 62 0.01 -1.53 -4.98
C CYS A 62 1.34 -1.31 -5.71
N ILE A 63 2.39 -0.87 -5.00
CA ILE A 63 3.72 -0.71 -5.58
C ILE A 63 4.28 -2.04 -6.09
N LEU A 64 4.19 -3.10 -5.28
CA LEU A 64 4.69 -4.43 -5.63
C LEU A 64 3.97 -5.03 -6.84
N GLU A 65 2.63 -4.95 -6.86
CA GLU A 65 1.86 -5.52 -7.97
C GLU A 65 2.04 -4.75 -9.27
N VAL A 66 2.06 -3.41 -9.22
CA VAL A 66 2.14 -2.57 -10.43
C VAL A 66 3.58 -2.51 -10.96
N ASN A 67 4.56 -2.18 -10.12
CA ASN A 67 5.91 -1.92 -10.58
C ASN A 67 6.80 -3.16 -10.64
N TYR A 68 6.41 -4.25 -9.96
CA TYR A 68 7.22 -5.47 -9.83
C TYR A 68 6.47 -6.76 -10.20
N GLY A 69 5.20 -6.66 -10.62
CA GLY A 69 4.41 -7.80 -11.13
C GLY A 69 4.06 -8.86 -10.09
N GLU A 70 4.12 -8.54 -8.80
CA GLU A 70 3.80 -9.49 -7.74
C GLU A 70 2.30 -9.72 -7.58
N THR A 71 1.92 -10.78 -6.86
CA THR A 71 0.54 -11.07 -6.46
C THR A 71 0.48 -11.11 -4.94
N ILE A 72 -0.17 -10.12 -4.32
CA ILE A 72 -0.15 -9.95 -2.86
C ILE A 72 -1.40 -10.55 -2.20
N GLY A 73 -2.54 -10.53 -2.89
CA GLY A 73 -3.84 -10.92 -2.34
C GLY A 73 -4.47 -9.79 -1.50
N SER A 74 -5.42 -10.15 -0.63
CA SER A 74 -6.11 -9.19 0.24
C SER A 74 -5.20 -8.74 1.39
N VAL A 75 -5.08 -7.44 1.59
CA VAL A 75 -4.38 -6.84 2.72
C VAL A 75 -5.29 -6.80 3.94
N LEU A 76 -6.59 -6.57 3.77
CA LEU A 76 -7.55 -6.57 4.85
C LEU A 76 -7.52 -7.89 5.63
N ASP A 77 -7.59 -9.02 4.92
CA ASP A 77 -7.63 -10.37 5.50
C ASP A 77 -6.23 -10.90 5.86
N SER A 78 -5.17 -10.16 5.55
CA SER A 78 -3.80 -10.54 5.90
C SER A 78 -3.50 -10.37 7.39
N SER A 79 -2.69 -11.28 7.91
CA SER A 79 -2.16 -11.18 9.28
C SER A 79 -1.26 -9.95 9.45
N HIS A 80 -1.04 -9.56 10.71
CA HIS A 80 -0.12 -8.46 11.05
C HIS A 80 1.28 -8.68 10.48
N GLU A 81 1.84 -9.88 10.66
CA GLU A 81 3.17 -10.25 10.13
C GLU A 81 3.22 -10.15 8.61
N ARG A 82 2.18 -10.66 7.93
CA ARG A 82 2.11 -10.57 6.47
C ARG A 82 2.07 -9.13 5.97
N LYS A 83 1.35 -8.24 6.67
CA LYS A 83 1.33 -6.80 6.37
C LYS A 83 2.72 -6.17 6.50
N LEU A 84 3.46 -6.50 7.57
CA LEU A 84 4.85 -6.05 7.75
C LEU A 84 5.77 -6.56 6.63
N ASP A 85 5.63 -7.82 6.23
CA ASP A 85 6.42 -8.41 5.14
C ASP A 85 6.18 -7.69 3.82
N ILE A 86 4.92 -7.41 3.48
CA ILE A 86 4.56 -6.66 2.26
C ILE A 86 5.26 -5.28 2.25
N ILE A 87 5.20 -4.56 3.38
CA ILE A 87 5.85 -3.25 3.53
C ILE A 87 7.37 -3.38 3.37
N LYS A 88 7.97 -4.37 4.00
CA LYS A 88 9.41 -4.62 3.94
C LYS A 88 9.86 -4.95 2.51
N SER A 89 9.17 -5.86 1.83
CA SER A 89 9.46 -6.24 0.44
C SER A 89 9.38 -5.04 -0.50
N ALA A 90 8.36 -4.19 -0.37
CA ALA A 90 8.24 -2.97 -1.17
C ALA A 90 9.43 -2.03 -0.94
N LYS A 91 9.82 -1.79 0.33
CA LYS A 91 10.97 -0.95 0.68
C LYS A 91 12.27 -1.47 0.09
N GLU A 92 12.51 -2.77 0.18
CA GLU A 92 13.73 -3.42 -0.34
C GLU A 92 13.83 -3.28 -1.86
N LYS A 93 12.73 -3.53 -2.59
CA LYS A 93 12.70 -3.44 -4.05
C LYS A 93 12.80 -2.01 -4.58
N VAL A 94 12.15 -1.06 -3.91
CA VAL A 94 12.29 0.36 -4.23
C VAL A 94 13.74 0.80 -4.03
N LYS A 95 14.34 0.45 -2.88
CA LYS A 95 15.75 0.77 -2.59
C LYS A 95 16.72 0.14 -3.61
N ALA A 96 16.50 -1.11 -3.99
CA ALA A 96 17.33 -1.79 -5.00
C ALA A 96 17.26 -1.08 -6.37
N LYS A 97 16.05 -0.70 -6.81
CA LYS A 97 15.84 0.03 -8.06
C LYS A 97 16.59 1.36 -8.06
N PHE A 98 16.49 2.14 -6.98
CA PHE A 98 17.22 3.42 -6.86
C PHE A 98 18.74 3.27 -6.90
N LYS A 99 19.31 2.22 -6.30
CA LYS A 99 20.76 1.96 -6.36
C LYS A 99 21.21 1.63 -7.78
N SER A 100 20.46 0.79 -8.50
CA SER A 100 20.81 0.39 -9.87
C SER A 100 20.81 1.56 -10.86
N THR A 101 19.92 2.55 -10.70
CA THR A 101 19.92 3.75 -11.54
C THR A 101 21.05 4.72 -11.22
N THR A 102 21.55 4.76 -9.98
CA THR A 102 22.70 5.62 -9.62
C THR A 102 24.06 5.06 -10.04
N GLU A 103 24.18 3.74 -10.24
CA GLU A 103 25.44 3.10 -10.68
C GLU A 103 25.62 3.10 -12.21
N CYS A 104 24.55 3.28 -12.99
CA CYS A 104 24.60 3.34 -14.46
C CYS A 104 24.85 4.76 -15.02
N GLY A 105 25.06 5.75 -14.13
CA GLY A 105 25.24 7.16 -14.48
C GLY A 105 26.64 7.73 -14.20
N ARG A 106 27.68 6.88 -14.12
CA ARG A 106 29.08 7.28 -13.96
C ARG A 106 29.93 6.83 -15.12
#